data_AF-A0A837C6W4-F1
#
_entry.id   AF-A0A837C6W4-F1
#
_cell.length_a   1.000
_cell.length_b   1.000
_cell.length_c   1.000
_cell.angle_alpha   90.00
_cell.angle_beta   90.00
_cell.angle_gamma   90.00
#
_symmetry.space_group_name_H-M   'P 1'
#
loop_
_entity.id
_entity.type
_entity.pdbx_description
1 polymer ?
#
loop_
_entity_poly.entity_id
_entity_poly.type
_entity_poly.pdbx_seq_one_letter_code
_entity_poly.pdbx_strand_id
1 'polypeptide(L)'
;MAGAVIGATIADLHNQRRESIEGGRTVYTEPDRIIIRDPGGQAYVRGNDLYRFRYGARDIRTDTVGGDTRTVVIRPDGSEIITVVAPDGRLLRRIRRDPGGRELIIIDNSYRDPQSVGGFYVDAPPPVVNIPYDRYIVDAEEASPDVIYQTMEAPPVQRINRRYTLDEIRYSPNIRMQMPSIDVNTITFETGSWTIPPDQAAKLQVIADGLNRAIQANPRVVFLIEGHTDAVGNEVDNLSLSDRRAQSAAELLTQQFGVPAENLTSQGYGEQYLKEQTQGPSAINRRVTVRNITPLLNGGQASLPPPPPGTAPPR
;
A
#
# COMPACT_ATOMS: atom_id res chain seq x y z
N MET A 1 -14.97 -19.42 8.99
CA MET A 1 -13.95 -20.21 8.28
C MET A 1 -13.84 -19.68 6.86
N ALA A 2 -12.91 -18.76 6.62
CA ALA A 2 -12.43 -18.36 5.30
C ALA A 2 -11.06 -17.73 5.56
N GLY A 3 -10.07 -18.59 5.80
CA GLY A 3 -8.67 -18.20 5.68
C GLY A 3 -8.42 -17.77 4.23
N ALA A 4 -7.34 -17.04 3.99
CA ALA A 4 -6.84 -16.78 2.63
C ALA A 4 -7.08 -18.03 1.77
N VAL A 5 -7.70 -17.89 0.59
CA VAL A 5 -7.98 -19.04 -0.25
C VAL A 5 -6.64 -19.57 -0.75
N ILE A 6 -6.05 -20.46 0.05
CA ILE A 6 -4.86 -21.23 -0.29
C ILE A 6 -5.29 -22.08 -1.49
N GLY A 7 -4.86 -21.69 -2.69
CA GLY A 7 -5.08 -22.44 -3.92
C GLY A 7 -6.14 -21.91 -4.89
N ALA A 8 -6.79 -20.76 -4.64
CA ALA A 8 -7.58 -20.14 -5.71
C ALA A 8 -6.66 -19.45 -6.72
N THR A 9 -7.04 -19.57 -7.99
CA THR A 9 -6.38 -18.93 -9.12
C THR A 9 -7.25 -17.82 -9.69
N ILE A 10 -6.68 -16.97 -10.54
CA ILE A 10 -7.47 -15.94 -11.23
C ILE A 10 -8.59 -16.57 -12.07
N ALA A 11 -8.36 -17.76 -12.63
CA ALA A 11 -9.36 -18.50 -13.40
C ALA A 11 -10.59 -18.89 -12.57
N ASP A 12 -10.41 -19.23 -11.29
CA ASP A 12 -11.51 -19.57 -10.39
C ASP A 12 -12.42 -18.37 -10.09
N LEU A 13 -11.85 -17.16 -10.14
CA LEU A 13 -12.54 -15.92 -9.83
C LEU A 13 -13.30 -15.34 -11.01
N HIS A 14 -12.87 -15.59 -12.25
CA HIS A 14 -13.60 -15.16 -13.44
C HIS A 14 -15.05 -15.64 -13.42
N ASN A 15 -15.26 -16.89 -12.98
CA ASN A 15 -16.59 -17.50 -12.91
C ASN A 15 -17.48 -16.88 -11.81
N GLN A 16 -16.86 -16.19 -10.84
CA GLN A 16 -17.56 -15.57 -9.71
C GLN A 16 -17.74 -14.05 -9.90
N ARG A 17 -16.99 -13.45 -10.83
CA ARG A 17 -17.02 -12.02 -11.12
C ARG A 17 -18.37 -11.63 -11.70
N ARG A 18 -18.95 -10.57 -11.13
CA ARG A 18 -20.17 -9.94 -11.65
C ARG A 18 -19.86 -8.55 -12.15
N GLU A 19 -20.41 -8.18 -13.29
CA GLU A 19 -20.28 -6.85 -13.86
C GLU A 19 -21.60 -6.07 -13.67
N SER A 20 -21.49 -4.83 -13.20
CA SER A 20 -22.60 -3.86 -13.11
C SER A 20 -22.17 -2.50 -13.64
N ILE A 21 -23.15 -1.64 -13.94
CA ILE A 21 -22.92 -0.24 -14.29
C ILE A 21 -23.55 0.63 -13.20
N GLU A 22 -22.75 1.47 -12.55
CA GLU A 22 -23.17 2.29 -11.42
C GLU A 22 -22.68 3.73 -11.63
N GLY A 23 -23.61 4.69 -11.78
CA GLY A 23 -23.25 6.09 -11.97
C GLY A 23 -22.36 6.36 -13.19
N GLY A 24 -22.51 5.55 -14.25
CA GLY A 24 -21.69 5.62 -15.47
C GLY A 24 -20.36 4.87 -15.39
N ARG A 25 -19.98 4.31 -14.23
CA ARG A 25 -18.78 3.49 -14.05
C ARG A 25 -19.11 2.02 -14.24
N THR A 26 -18.18 1.26 -14.80
CA THR A 26 -18.26 -0.21 -14.80
C THR A 26 -17.68 -0.73 -13.49
N VAL A 27 -18.43 -1.56 -12.78
CA VAL A 27 -18.03 -2.15 -11.50
C VAL A 27 -17.97 -3.67 -11.65
N TYR A 28 -16.80 -4.24 -11.45
CA TYR A 28 -16.60 -5.68 -11.35
C TYR A 28 -16.54 -6.07 -9.88
N THR A 29 -17.48 -6.88 -9.44
CA THR A 29 -17.54 -7.39 -8.07
C THR A 29 -17.01 -8.81 -8.00
N GLU A 30 -16.02 -9.03 -7.15
CA GLU A 30 -15.47 -10.32 -6.77
C GLU A 30 -15.73 -10.56 -5.26
N PRO A 31 -15.56 -11.79 -4.73
CA PRO A 31 -15.94 -12.11 -3.34
C PRO A 31 -15.33 -11.21 -2.25
N ASP A 32 -14.11 -10.70 -2.47
CA ASP A 32 -13.32 -9.94 -1.49
C ASP A 32 -12.86 -8.56 -1.98
N ARG A 33 -13.27 -8.15 -3.18
CA ARG A 33 -12.83 -6.90 -3.81
C ARG A 33 -13.82 -6.40 -4.86
N ILE A 34 -13.70 -5.12 -5.16
CA ILE A 34 -14.36 -4.49 -6.30
C ILE A 34 -13.32 -3.84 -7.20
N ILE A 35 -13.54 -3.87 -8.51
CA ILE A 35 -12.74 -3.17 -9.50
C ILE A 35 -13.66 -2.18 -10.18
N ILE A 36 -13.29 -0.91 -10.14
CA ILE A 36 -14.09 0.19 -10.70
C ILE A 36 -13.33 0.73 -11.90
N ARG A 37 -14.01 0.83 -13.03
CA ARG A 37 -13.53 1.46 -14.24
C ARG A 37 -14.36 2.71 -14.53
N ASP A 38 -13.70 3.84 -14.54
CA ASP A 38 -14.30 5.13 -14.88
C ASP A 38 -14.54 5.24 -16.40
N PRO A 39 -15.52 6.05 -16.84
CA PRO A 39 -15.76 6.33 -18.26
C PRO A 39 -14.52 6.86 -19.00
N GLY A 40 -13.61 7.52 -18.27
CA GLY A 40 -12.35 8.04 -18.79
C GLY A 40 -11.28 6.98 -19.03
N GLY A 41 -11.58 5.69 -18.80
CA GLY A 41 -10.68 4.57 -19.03
C GLY A 41 -9.79 4.21 -17.84
N GLN A 42 -9.73 5.04 -16.80
CA GLN A 42 -8.99 4.72 -15.57
C GLN A 42 -9.70 3.59 -14.81
N ALA A 43 -8.95 2.58 -14.39
CA ALA A 43 -9.46 1.53 -13.52
C ALA A 43 -8.66 1.45 -12.21
N TYR A 44 -9.32 1.03 -11.14
CA TYR A 44 -8.69 0.76 -9.85
C TYR A 44 -9.42 -0.35 -9.10
N VAL A 45 -8.70 -1.02 -8.23
CA VAL A 45 -9.19 -2.12 -7.39
C VAL A 45 -9.22 -1.70 -5.93
N ARG A 46 -10.26 -2.11 -5.21
CA ARG A 46 -10.40 -1.95 -3.76
C ARG A 46 -10.63 -3.32 -3.13
N GLY A 47 -9.60 -3.84 -2.48
CA GLY A 47 -9.66 -5.08 -1.71
C GLY A 47 -10.09 -4.87 -0.25
N ASN A 48 -10.53 -5.94 0.39
CA ASN A 48 -10.87 -5.94 1.81
C ASN A 48 -9.63 -6.20 2.70
N ASP A 49 -9.15 -5.14 3.36
CA ASP A 49 -8.02 -5.21 4.30
C ASP A 49 -8.31 -6.01 5.59
N LEU A 50 -9.58 -6.27 5.93
CA LEU A 50 -9.99 -6.83 7.22
C LEU A 50 -9.36 -8.19 7.53
N TYR A 51 -9.01 -8.98 6.50
CA TYR A 51 -8.36 -10.28 6.67
C TYR A 51 -7.04 -10.16 7.43
N ARG A 52 -6.21 -9.18 7.08
CA ARG A 52 -4.92 -8.92 7.76
C ARG A 52 -5.11 -8.54 9.23
N PHE A 53 -6.19 -7.82 9.55
CA PHE A 53 -6.51 -7.39 10.91
C PHE A 53 -7.05 -8.50 11.82
N ARG A 54 -7.56 -9.61 11.25
CA ARG A 54 -8.01 -10.76 12.04
C ARG A 54 -6.87 -11.49 12.72
N TYR A 55 -5.67 -11.44 12.13
CA TYR A 55 -4.51 -12.07 12.72
C TYR A 55 -4.08 -11.35 14.01
N GLY A 56 -3.93 -12.13 15.09
CA GLY A 56 -3.58 -11.60 16.40
C GLY A 56 -4.66 -10.70 17.02
N ALA A 57 -5.91 -10.78 16.55
CA ALA A 57 -7.05 -10.13 17.19
C ALA A 57 -7.65 -11.06 18.25
N ARG A 58 -7.91 -10.52 19.44
CA ARG A 58 -8.70 -11.18 20.48
C ARG A 58 -10.20 -11.09 20.16
N ASP A 59 -10.63 -9.93 19.67
CA ASP A 59 -12.02 -9.64 19.35
C ASP A 59 -12.07 -8.58 18.23
N ILE A 60 -13.14 -8.60 17.43
CA ILE A 60 -13.39 -7.60 16.39
C ILE A 60 -14.85 -7.21 16.46
N ARG A 61 -15.08 -5.91 16.62
CA ARG A 61 -16.42 -5.31 16.66
C ARG A 61 -16.58 -4.37 15.49
N THR A 62 -17.75 -4.39 14.87
CA THR A 62 -18.08 -3.48 13.78
C THR A 62 -19.46 -2.91 14.04
N ASP A 63 -19.55 -1.60 14.07
CA ASP A 63 -20.78 -0.86 14.33
C ASP A 63 -20.92 0.28 13.30
N THR A 64 -22.15 0.69 13.02
CA THR A 64 -22.42 1.87 12.17
C THR A 64 -22.73 3.07 13.06
N VAL A 65 -21.98 4.16 12.90
CA VAL A 65 -22.13 5.40 13.68
C VAL A 65 -22.26 6.58 12.72
N GLY A 66 -23.44 7.21 12.67
CA GLY A 66 -23.68 8.36 11.80
C GLY A 66 -23.57 8.05 10.30
N GLY A 67 -23.77 6.78 9.90
CA GLY A 67 -23.59 6.30 8.53
C GLY A 67 -22.19 5.74 8.25
N ASP A 68 -21.19 6.12 9.05
CA ASP A 68 -19.84 5.59 8.94
C ASP A 68 -19.73 4.20 9.57
N THR A 69 -18.96 3.31 8.94
CA THR A 69 -18.62 2.01 9.51
C THR A 69 -17.41 2.14 10.40
N ARG A 70 -17.55 1.79 11.68
CA ARG A 70 -16.46 1.77 12.67
C ARG A 70 -16.12 0.34 13.02
N THR A 71 -14.90 -0.09 12.70
CA THR A 71 -14.36 -1.39 13.10
C THR A 71 -13.31 -1.22 14.19
N VAL A 72 -13.47 -1.94 15.30
CA VAL A 72 -12.56 -1.99 16.45
C VAL A 72 -11.95 -3.38 16.54
N VAL A 73 -10.66 -3.48 16.32
CA VAL A 73 -9.88 -4.71 16.46
C VAL A 73 -9.16 -4.65 17.80
N ILE A 74 -9.51 -5.55 18.71
CA ILE A 74 -8.96 -5.58 20.06
C ILE A 74 -7.83 -6.59 20.11
N ARG A 75 -6.63 -6.17 20.50
CA ARG A 75 -5.44 -7.01 20.63
C ARG A 75 -5.40 -7.71 22.01
N PRO A 76 -4.62 -8.80 22.16
CA PRO A 76 -4.49 -9.51 23.44
C PRO A 76 -4.00 -8.64 24.60
N ASP A 77 -3.13 -7.66 24.31
CA ASP A 77 -2.60 -6.69 25.27
C ASP A 77 -3.64 -5.62 25.69
N GLY A 78 -4.84 -5.64 25.11
CA GLY A 78 -5.90 -4.68 25.37
C GLY A 78 -5.85 -3.42 24.50
N SER A 79 -4.84 -3.27 23.64
CA SER A 79 -4.81 -2.17 22.67
C SER A 79 -5.90 -2.36 21.60
N GLU A 80 -6.39 -1.26 21.06
CA GLU A 80 -7.46 -1.24 20.05
C GLU A 80 -6.95 -0.60 18.76
N ILE A 81 -7.19 -1.23 17.61
CA ILE A 81 -7.09 -0.59 16.31
C ILE A 81 -8.49 -0.19 15.86
N ILE A 82 -8.72 1.10 15.70
CA ILE A 82 -10.02 1.65 15.34
C ILE A 82 -9.91 2.21 13.92
N THR A 83 -10.67 1.62 13.01
CA THR A 83 -10.77 2.03 11.61
C THR A 83 -12.18 2.57 11.35
N VAL A 84 -12.27 3.77 10.79
CA VAL A 84 -13.53 4.42 10.42
C VAL A 84 -13.56 4.60 8.91
N VAL A 85 -14.62 4.10 8.28
CA VAL A 85 -14.83 4.10 6.82
C VAL A 85 -16.16 4.78 6.53
N ALA A 86 -16.16 5.69 5.57
CA ALA A 86 -17.37 6.38 5.11
C ALA A 86 -18.33 5.44 4.36
N PRO A 87 -19.61 5.80 4.17
CA PRO A 87 -20.56 5.02 3.40
C PRO A 87 -20.12 4.66 1.98
N ASP A 88 -19.27 5.51 1.37
CA ASP A 88 -18.71 5.32 0.02
C ASP A 88 -17.48 4.39 -0.01
N GLY A 89 -17.14 3.77 1.13
CA GLY A 89 -16.00 2.88 1.31
C GLY A 89 -14.66 3.58 1.51
N ARG A 90 -14.63 4.92 1.56
CA ARG A 90 -13.39 5.67 1.78
C ARG A 90 -12.93 5.56 3.23
N LEU A 91 -11.66 5.20 3.45
CA LEU A 91 -11.04 5.26 4.76
C LEU A 91 -11.03 6.71 5.25
N LEU A 92 -11.69 7.00 6.38
CA LEU A 92 -11.66 8.32 7.01
C LEU A 92 -10.52 8.44 8.01
N ARG A 93 -10.35 7.42 8.87
CA ARG A 93 -9.36 7.45 9.93
C ARG A 93 -8.95 6.06 10.38
N ARG A 94 -7.68 5.89 10.73
CA ARG A 94 -7.15 4.72 11.43
C ARG A 94 -6.33 5.18 12.62
N ILE A 95 -6.68 4.71 13.81
CA ILE A 95 -5.94 5.00 15.04
C ILE A 95 -5.61 3.71 15.79
N ARG A 96 -4.53 3.77 16.58
CA ARG A 96 -4.25 2.81 17.64
C ARG A 96 -4.52 3.47 18.99
N ARG A 97 -5.31 2.83 19.83
CA ARG A 97 -5.55 3.24 21.21
C ARG A 97 -4.87 2.24 22.13
N ASP A 98 -4.03 2.72 23.05
CA ASP A 98 -3.41 1.85 24.05
C ASP A 98 -4.39 1.50 25.19
N PRO A 99 -4.08 0.51 26.06
CA PRO A 99 -4.97 0.12 27.16
C PRO A 99 -5.26 1.26 28.16
N GLY A 100 -4.41 2.29 28.20
CA GLY A 100 -4.62 3.50 29.01
C GLY A 100 -5.53 4.55 28.35
N GLY A 101 -6.02 4.28 27.14
CA GLY A 101 -6.92 5.16 26.39
C GLY A 101 -6.23 6.21 25.53
N ARG A 102 -4.89 6.26 25.49
CA ARG A 102 -4.16 7.22 24.66
C ARG A 102 -4.23 6.81 23.19
N GLU A 103 -4.63 7.75 22.35
CA GLU A 103 -4.78 7.53 20.91
C GLU A 103 -3.54 7.99 20.13
N LEU A 104 -3.14 7.16 19.17
CA LEU A 104 -2.13 7.46 18.17
C LEU A 104 -2.79 7.39 16.78
N ILE A 105 -2.75 8.51 16.07
CA ILE A 105 -3.25 8.59 14.69
C ILE A 105 -2.23 7.97 13.75
N ILE A 106 -2.69 6.99 12.96
CA ILE A 106 -1.88 6.32 11.94
C ILE A 106 -2.25 6.88 10.56
N ILE A 107 -3.54 6.97 10.25
CA ILE A 107 -4.06 7.58 9.02
C ILE A 107 -5.19 8.55 9.38
N ASP A 108 -5.13 9.75 8.82
CA ASP A 108 -6.19 10.75 8.91
C ASP A 108 -6.49 11.33 7.52
N ASN A 109 -7.58 10.85 6.92
CA ASN A 109 -8.11 11.28 5.63
C ASN A 109 -9.31 12.23 5.79
N SER A 110 -9.55 12.77 7.00
CA SER A 110 -10.62 13.73 7.23
C SER A 110 -10.38 15.05 6.48
N TYR A 111 -9.11 15.37 6.20
CA TYR A 111 -8.73 16.50 5.38
C TYR A 111 -9.19 16.33 3.93
N ARG A 112 -10.00 17.28 3.46
CA ARG A 112 -10.23 17.50 2.03
C ARG A 112 -9.55 18.81 1.68
N ASP A 113 -8.68 18.78 0.67
CA ASP A 113 -8.17 20.01 0.07
C ASP A 113 -9.36 20.80 -0.50
N PRO A 114 -9.62 22.04 -0.03
CA PRO A 114 -10.72 22.86 -0.52
C PRO A 114 -10.65 23.13 -2.04
N GLN A 115 -9.47 23.01 -2.62
CA GLN A 115 -9.24 23.19 -4.06
C GLN A 115 -9.42 21.89 -4.86
N SER A 116 -9.58 20.74 -4.21
CA SER A 116 -9.80 19.46 -4.90
C SER A 116 -11.22 19.42 -5.49
N VAL A 117 -11.29 19.25 -6.81
CA VAL A 117 -12.54 19.28 -7.60
C VAL A 117 -13.32 17.96 -7.57
N GLY A 118 -13.07 17.11 -6.57
CA GLY A 118 -13.85 15.88 -6.34
C GLY A 118 -13.27 14.59 -6.94
N GLY A 119 -11.97 14.55 -7.23
CA GLY A 119 -11.26 13.35 -7.70
C GLY A 119 -10.31 12.77 -6.65
N PHE A 120 -10.02 11.47 -6.78
CA PHE A 120 -8.90 10.84 -6.06
C PHE A 120 -7.58 10.95 -6.83
N TYR A 121 -7.58 11.54 -8.02
CA TYR A 121 -6.39 11.74 -8.82
C TYR A 121 -5.85 13.14 -8.59
N VAL A 122 -4.55 13.24 -8.31
CA VAL A 122 -3.82 14.49 -8.22
C VAL A 122 -2.95 14.61 -9.46
N ASP A 123 -3.29 15.56 -10.31
CA ASP A 123 -2.45 15.92 -11.45
C ASP A 123 -1.23 16.70 -10.94
N ALA A 124 -0.07 16.07 -10.98
CA ALA A 124 1.20 16.63 -10.55
C ALA A 124 2.27 16.26 -11.59
N PRO A 125 3.24 17.15 -11.87
CA PRO A 125 4.36 16.81 -12.74
C PRO A 125 5.20 15.69 -12.11
N PRO A 126 5.93 14.90 -12.93
CA PRO A 126 6.91 13.95 -12.42
C PRO A 126 7.91 14.63 -11.47
N PRO A 127 8.29 13.98 -10.36
CA PRO A 127 9.21 14.58 -9.40
C PRO A 127 10.63 14.68 -9.94
N VAL A 128 11.37 15.69 -9.46
CA VAL A 128 12.80 15.82 -9.77
C VAL A 128 13.60 14.93 -8.82
N VAL A 129 14.19 13.86 -9.35
CA VAL A 129 14.99 12.90 -8.58
C VAL A 129 16.48 13.25 -8.72
N ASN A 130 17.08 13.78 -7.65
CA ASN A 130 18.49 14.18 -7.61
C ASN A 130 19.40 13.19 -6.85
N ILE A 131 18.90 11.98 -6.58
CA ILE A 131 19.63 10.90 -5.93
C ILE A 131 19.91 9.78 -6.93
N PRO A 132 20.96 8.96 -6.71
CA PRO A 132 21.24 7.79 -7.56
C PRO A 132 20.03 6.84 -7.69
N TYR A 133 19.86 6.23 -8.87
CA TYR A 133 18.71 5.37 -9.17
C TYR A 133 18.59 4.18 -8.22
N ASP A 134 19.71 3.53 -7.90
CA ASP A 134 19.86 2.42 -6.95
C ASP A 134 19.60 2.81 -5.49
N ARG A 135 19.48 4.12 -5.20
CA ARG A 135 19.05 4.67 -3.90
C ARG A 135 17.61 5.14 -3.91
N TYR A 136 17.04 5.36 -5.08
CA TYR A 136 15.65 5.77 -5.27
C TYR A 136 14.72 4.57 -5.42
N ILE A 137 15.13 3.58 -6.21
CA ILE A 137 14.46 2.28 -6.36
C ILE A 137 15.48 1.22 -5.96
N VAL A 138 15.32 0.69 -4.76
CA VAL A 138 16.22 -0.31 -4.18
C VAL A 138 15.74 -1.71 -4.54
N ASP A 139 16.58 -2.53 -5.16
CA ASP A 139 16.32 -3.95 -5.33
C ASP A 139 16.64 -4.71 -4.04
N ALA A 140 15.65 -5.39 -3.46
CA ALA A 140 15.81 -6.10 -2.20
C ALA A 140 16.70 -7.35 -2.28
N GLU A 141 16.90 -7.95 -3.46
CA GLU A 141 17.79 -9.11 -3.64
C GLU A 141 19.27 -8.68 -3.66
N GLU A 142 19.56 -7.50 -4.20
CA GLU A 142 20.93 -7.02 -4.40
C GLU A 142 21.42 -6.10 -3.27
N ALA A 143 20.51 -5.36 -2.64
CA ALA A 143 20.87 -4.38 -1.63
C ALA A 143 21.21 -5.00 -0.27
N SER A 144 22.20 -4.42 0.40
CA SER A 144 22.47 -4.75 1.81
C SER A 144 21.29 -4.36 2.72
N PRO A 145 21.09 -5.04 3.87
CA PRO A 145 20.05 -4.68 4.84
C PRO A 145 20.07 -3.21 5.26
N ASP A 146 21.26 -2.62 5.44
CA ASP A 146 21.39 -1.21 5.83
C ASP A 146 20.80 -0.26 4.77
N VAL A 147 20.97 -0.58 3.49
CA VAL A 147 20.39 0.21 2.38
C VAL A 147 18.87 0.09 2.38
N ILE A 148 18.33 -1.13 2.58
CA ILE A 148 16.89 -1.37 2.70
C ILE A 148 16.31 -0.53 3.85
N TYR A 149 16.96 -0.54 5.02
CA TYR A 149 16.51 0.21 6.19
C TYR A 149 16.57 1.73 5.97
N GLN A 150 17.67 2.22 5.39
CA GLN A 150 17.81 3.63 5.02
C GLN A 150 16.68 4.07 4.08
N THR A 151 16.28 3.23 3.13
CA THR A 151 15.19 3.54 2.19
C THR A 151 13.83 3.61 2.86
N MET A 152 13.56 2.76 3.87
CA MET A 152 12.30 2.81 4.62
C MET A 152 12.15 4.09 5.47
N GLU A 153 13.27 4.69 5.86
CA GLU A 153 13.32 5.93 6.64
C GLU A 153 13.60 7.17 5.76
N ALA A 154 13.81 6.98 4.45
CA ALA A 154 14.24 8.05 3.56
C ALA A 154 13.20 9.17 3.45
N PRO A 155 13.64 10.43 3.42
CA PRO A 155 12.74 11.56 3.18
C PRO A 155 12.25 11.54 1.72
N PRO A 156 11.21 12.33 1.41
CA PRO A 156 10.79 12.60 0.04
C PRO A 156 11.95 13.15 -0.82
N VAL A 157 12.01 12.78 -2.10
CA VAL A 157 13.03 13.29 -3.05
C VAL A 157 12.83 14.76 -3.41
N GLN A 158 11.63 15.29 -3.15
CA GLN A 158 11.29 16.70 -3.30
C GLN A 158 10.31 17.14 -2.22
N ARG A 159 10.14 18.45 -2.05
CA ARG A 159 9.21 19.01 -1.06
C ARG A 159 7.76 18.64 -1.36
N ILE A 160 7.06 18.13 -0.35
CA ILE A 160 5.62 17.88 -0.37
C ILE A 160 4.91 19.19 0.02
N ASN A 161 4.14 19.75 -0.92
CA ASN A 161 3.50 21.06 -0.72
C ASN A 161 2.26 20.99 0.19
N ARG A 162 1.60 19.83 0.24
CA ARG A 162 0.44 19.57 1.09
C ARG A 162 0.34 18.10 1.44
N ARG A 163 -0.40 17.77 2.50
CA ARG A 163 -0.81 16.39 2.76
C ARG A 163 -1.79 15.89 1.70
N TYR A 164 -1.74 14.58 1.45
CA TYR A 164 -2.63 13.85 0.55
C TYR A 164 -3.43 12.81 1.32
N THR A 165 -4.64 12.53 0.87
CA THR A 165 -5.41 11.39 1.36
C THR A 165 -4.80 10.08 0.88
N LEU A 166 -5.11 8.97 1.55
CA LEU A 166 -4.66 7.65 1.12
C LEU A 166 -5.05 7.32 -0.32
N ASP A 167 -6.26 7.68 -0.75
CA ASP A 167 -6.73 7.42 -2.11
C ASP A 167 -5.99 8.31 -3.13
N GLU A 168 -5.71 9.57 -2.80
CA GLU A 168 -4.86 10.44 -3.62
C GLU A 168 -3.48 9.83 -3.84
N ILE A 169 -2.85 9.29 -2.79
CA ILE A 169 -1.56 8.62 -2.89
C ILE A 169 -1.68 7.35 -3.73
N ARG A 170 -2.67 6.49 -3.45
CA ARG A 170 -2.86 5.22 -4.15
C ARG A 170 -3.10 5.42 -5.64
N TYR A 171 -3.84 6.44 -6.06
CA TYR A 171 -4.22 6.61 -7.46
C TYR A 171 -3.38 7.62 -8.25
N SER A 172 -2.45 8.33 -7.60
CA SER A 172 -1.60 9.33 -8.27
C SER A 172 -0.13 8.89 -8.33
N PRO A 173 0.36 8.37 -9.47
CA PRO A 173 1.72 7.82 -9.58
C PRO A 173 2.80 8.85 -9.28
N ASN A 174 2.65 10.08 -9.80
CA ASN A 174 3.62 11.16 -9.58
C ASN A 174 3.67 11.63 -8.12
N ILE A 175 2.63 11.37 -7.33
CA ILE A 175 2.66 11.59 -5.87
C ILE A 175 3.46 10.48 -5.18
N ARG A 176 3.26 9.21 -5.54
CA ARG A 176 4.03 8.08 -4.98
C ARG A 176 5.52 8.18 -5.31
N MET A 177 5.86 8.61 -6.53
CA MET A 177 7.24 8.81 -6.99
C MET A 177 7.99 9.91 -6.21
N GLN A 178 7.33 10.69 -5.36
CA GLN A 178 8.03 11.61 -4.46
C GLN A 178 8.75 10.89 -3.33
N MET A 179 8.48 9.60 -3.12
CA MET A 179 9.16 8.77 -2.14
C MET A 179 10.11 7.79 -2.83
N PRO A 180 11.19 7.36 -2.18
CA PRO A 180 11.91 6.16 -2.59
C PRO A 180 11.07 4.89 -2.40
N SER A 181 11.43 3.83 -3.11
CA SER A 181 10.79 2.51 -2.99
C SER A 181 11.78 1.36 -2.96
N ILE A 182 11.29 0.23 -2.46
CA ILE A 182 12.02 -1.04 -2.41
C ILE A 182 11.25 -2.04 -3.28
N ASP A 183 11.87 -2.51 -4.35
CA ASP A 183 11.36 -3.59 -5.18
C ASP A 183 11.67 -4.92 -4.48
N VAL A 184 10.64 -5.61 -4.02
CA VAL A 184 10.72 -6.90 -3.31
C VAL A 184 10.71 -8.02 -4.34
N ASN A 185 11.72 -8.04 -5.21
CA ASN A 185 11.87 -9.04 -6.27
C ASN A 185 12.21 -10.45 -5.73
N THR A 186 12.44 -10.56 -4.41
CA THR A 186 12.62 -11.83 -3.69
C THR A 186 11.42 -12.76 -3.78
N ILE A 187 10.22 -12.21 -4.02
CA ILE A 187 8.98 -12.99 -4.18
C ILE A 187 8.57 -13.03 -5.65
N THR A 188 8.38 -14.24 -6.16
CA THR A 188 7.86 -14.54 -7.48
C THR A 188 6.53 -15.27 -7.35
N PHE A 189 5.68 -15.11 -8.35
CA PHE A 189 4.36 -15.73 -8.37
C PHE A 189 4.23 -16.58 -9.63
N GLU A 190 3.71 -17.79 -9.47
CA GLU A 190 3.25 -18.60 -10.59
C GLU A 190 2.18 -17.84 -11.39
N THR A 191 2.06 -18.16 -12.68
CA THR A 191 1.09 -17.54 -13.58
C THR A 191 -0.33 -17.67 -13.03
N GLY A 192 -1.05 -16.55 -12.93
CA GLY A 192 -2.41 -16.51 -12.40
C GLY A 192 -2.56 -16.80 -10.90
N SER A 193 -1.44 -16.89 -10.16
CA SER A 193 -1.41 -17.14 -8.72
C SER A 193 -0.94 -15.92 -7.93
N TRP A 194 -1.39 -15.87 -6.67
CA TRP A 194 -0.93 -14.94 -5.62
C TRP A 194 -0.40 -15.68 -4.38
N THR A 195 -0.21 -17.00 -4.48
CA THR A 195 0.38 -17.79 -3.39
C THR A 195 1.88 -17.55 -3.34
N ILE A 196 2.40 -17.24 -2.15
CA ILE A 196 3.84 -17.09 -1.90
C ILE A 196 4.38 -18.40 -1.32
N PRO A 197 5.31 -19.09 -2.01
CA PRO A 197 5.94 -20.31 -1.51
C PRO A 197 6.73 -20.09 -0.21
N PRO A 198 6.79 -21.08 0.71
CA PRO A 198 7.47 -20.93 2.00
C PRO A 198 8.96 -20.58 1.93
N ASP A 199 9.68 -21.07 0.91
CA ASP A 199 11.10 -20.77 0.66
C ASP A 199 11.32 -19.30 0.29
N GLN A 200 10.38 -18.70 -0.44
CA GLN A 200 10.40 -17.28 -0.75
C GLN A 200 9.94 -16.42 0.43
N ALA A 201 9.02 -16.94 1.24
CA ALA A 201 8.59 -16.27 2.47
C ALA A 201 9.79 -15.94 3.37
N ALA A 202 10.75 -16.87 3.52
CA ALA A 202 11.96 -16.64 4.30
C ALA A 202 12.80 -15.43 3.81
N LYS A 203 12.77 -15.12 2.51
CA LYS A 203 13.47 -13.96 1.94
C LYS A 203 12.84 -12.62 2.35
N LEU A 204 11.57 -12.60 2.78
CA LEU A 204 10.92 -11.40 3.28
C LEU A 204 11.40 -10.99 4.68
N GLN A 205 12.20 -11.82 5.37
CA GLN A 205 12.68 -11.52 6.72
C GLN A 205 13.40 -10.15 6.79
N VAL A 206 14.31 -9.87 5.85
CA VAL A 206 15.08 -8.60 5.84
C VAL A 206 14.13 -7.42 5.63
N ILE A 207 13.13 -7.55 4.78
CA ILE A 207 12.09 -6.53 4.59
C ILE A 207 11.29 -6.35 5.87
N ALA A 208 10.82 -7.43 6.49
CA ALA A 208 10.03 -7.39 7.71
C ALA A 208 10.79 -6.77 8.89
N ASP A 209 12.07 -7.08 9.04
CA ASP A 209 12.93 -6.48 10.06
C ASP A 209 13.05 -4.97 9.89
N GLY A 210 13.21 -4.51 8.65
CA GLY A 210 13.23 -3.08 8.33
C GLY A 210 11.91 -2.39 8.64
N LEU A 211 10.79 -3.01 8.26
CA LEU A 211 9.45 -2.49 8.54
C LEU A 211 9.22 -2.37 10.05
N ASN A 212 9.54 -3.43 10.80
CA ASN A 212 9.42 -3.46 12.25
C ASN A 212 10.30 -2.41 12.92
N ARG A 213 11.55 -2.25 12.48
CA ARG A 213 12.45 -1.22 12.98
C ARG A 213 11.89 0.18 12.76
N ALA A 214 11.44 0.48 11.54
CA ALA A 214 10.86 1.78 11.22
C ALA A 214 9.58 2.07 12.03
N ILE A 215 8.72 1.06 12.23
CA ILE A 215 7.49 1.17 13.03
C ILE A 215 7.81 1.34 14.52
N GLN A 216 8.85 0.67 15.04
CA GLN A 216 9.30 0.86 16.42
C GLN A 216 9.82 2.29 16.63
N ALA A 217 10.59 2.83 15.69
CA ALA A 217 11.10 4.20 15.74
C ALA A 217 9.98 5.25 15.60
N ASN A 218 9.00 5.00 14.73
CA ASN A 218 7.84 5.86 14.55
C ASN A 218 6.57 5.01 14.32
N PRO A 219 5.73 4.81 15.36
CA PRO A 219 4.53 4.00 15.24
C PRO A 219 3.45 4.57 14.31
N ARG A 220 3.63 5.78 13.78
CA ARG A 220 2.74 6.40 12.79
C ARG A 220 3.14 6.09 11.35
N VAL A 221 4.21 5.31 11.13
CA VAL A 221 4.66 4.98 9.77
C VAL A 221 3.59 4.16 9.04
N VAL A 222 3.39 4.42 7.76
CA VAL A 222 2.46 3.69 6.90
C VAL A 222 3.22 3.29 5.66
N PHE A 223 3.26 1.98 5.42
CA PHE A 223 3.87 1.40 4.24
C PHE A 223 2.79 0.98 3.25
N LEU A 224 2.96 1.42 2.01
CA LEU A 224 2.20 0.96 0.86
C LEU A 224 2.91 -0.22 0.21
N ILE A 225 2.22 -1.35 0.12
CA ILE A 225 2.60 -2.55 -0.61
C ILE A 225 1.90 -2.48 -1.97
N GLU A 226 2.67 -2.29 -3.03
CA GLU A 226 2.19 -2.12 -4.39
C GLU A 226 2.38 -3.42 -5.16
N GLY A 227 1.33 -3.93 -5.81
CA GLY A 227 1.41 -5.09 -6.69
C GLY A 227 1.38 -4.69 -8.15
N HIS A 228 2.18 -5.36 -8.98
CA HIS A 228 2.23 -5.14 -10.43
C HIS A 228 2.19 -6.47 -11.19
N THR A 229 1.68 -6.43 -12.43
CA THR A 229 1.74 -7.52 -13.39
C THR A 229 2.56 -7.10 -14.61
N ASP A 230 2.89 -8.07 -15.46
CA ASP A 230 3.20 -7.77 -16.85
C ASP A 230 1.92 -7.43 -17.63
N ALA A 231 2.06 -7.15 -18.93
CA ALA A 231 0.95 -6.75 -19.80
C ALA A 231 0.25 -7.93 -20.47
N VAL A 232 0.45 -9.16 -19.97
CA VAL A 232 -0.20 -10.36 -20.50
C VAL A 232 -1.55 -10.52 -19.83
N GLY A 233 -2.60 -10.77 -20.62
CA GLY A 233 -3.97 -10.95 -20.12
C GLY A 233 -4.83 -9.72 -20.36
N ASN A 234 -5.89 -9.54 -19.57
CA ASN A 234 -6.70 -8.33 -19.61
C ASN A 234 -6.52 -7.48 -18.35
N GLU A 235 -6.77 -6.19 -18.49
CA GLU A 235 -6.58 -5.17 -17.46
C GLU A 235 -7.27 -5.52 -16.13
N VAL A 236 -8.51 -6.02 -16.17
CA VAL A 236 -9.32 -6.32 -14.98
C VAL A 236 -8.68 -7.47 -14.19
N ASP A 237 -8.22 -8.51 -14.87
CA ASP A 237 -7.53 -9.64 -14.24
C ASP A 237 -6.20 -9.21 -13.66
N ASN A 238 -5.45 -8.38 -14.40
CA ASN A 238 -4.18 -7.85 -13.95
C ASN A 238 -4.34 -6.97 -12.70
N LEU A 239 -5.39 -6.16 -12.63
CA LEU A 239 -5.76 -5.41 -11.42
C LEU A 239 -6.15 -6.33 -10.26
N SER A 240 -7.00 -7.33 -10.49
CA SER A 240 -7.37 -8.30 -9.46
C SER A 240 -6.13 -9.03 -8.92
N LEU A 241 -5.32 -9.59 -9.82
CA LEU A 241 -4.15 -10.40 -9.52
C LEU A 241 -3.07 -9.63 -8.78
N SER A 242 -2.73 -8.43 -9.27
CA SER A 242 -1.75 -7.57 -8.60
C SER A 242 -2.17 -7.19 -7.18
N ASP A 243 -3.46 -6.89 -6.96
CA ASP A 243 -3.94 -6.52 -5.63
C ASP A 243 -3.94 -7.71 -4.68
N ARG A 244 -4.25 -8.92 -5.18
CA ARG A 244 -4.12 -10.17 -4.40
C ARG A 244 -2.67 -10.41 -4.00
N ARG A 245 -1.72 -10.23 -4.92
CA ARG A 245 -0.28 -10.38 -4.64
C ARG A 245 0.20 -9.41 -3.57
N ALA A 246 -0.18 -8.13 -3.67
CA ALA A 246 0.14 -7.12 -2.66
C ALA A 246 -0.49 -7.46 -1.30
N GLN A 247 -1.74 -7.91 -1.29
CA GLN A 247 -2.43 -8.35 -0.08
C GLN A 247 -1.76 -9.57 0.54
N SER A 248 -1.41 -10.59 -0.24
CA SER A 248 -0.74 -11.80 0.26
C SER A 248 0.64 -11.49 0.84
N ALA A 249 1.41 -10.59 0.22
CA ALA A 249 2.67 -10.11 0.79
C ALA A 249 2.44 -9.39 2.13
N ALA A 250 1.45 -8.49 2.23
CA ALA A 250 1.12 -7.80 3.47
C ALA A 250 0.62 -8.75 4.57
N GLU A 251 -0.19 -9.75 4.21
CA GLU A 251 -0.67 -10.78 5.13
C GLU A 251 0.48 -11.63 5.66
N LEU A 252 1.40 -12.05 4.80
CA LEU A 252 2.57 -12.83 5.18
C LEU A 252 3.50 -12.04 6.11
N LEU A 253 3.76 -10.76 5.80
CA LEU A 253 4.51 -9.83 6.66
C LEU A 253 3.90 -9.73 8.06
N THR A 254 2.58 -9.65 8.17
CA THR A 254 1.89 -9.62 9.46
C THR A 254 1.90 -10.98 10.18
N GLN A 255 1.56 -12.06 9.48
CA GLN A 255 1.32 -13.38 10.09
C GLN A 255 2.61 -14.08 10.51
N GLN A 256 3.66 -13.99 9.68
CA GLN A 256 4.90 -14.72 9.93
C GLN A 256 5.94 -13.86 10.65
N PHE A 257 5.97 -12.55 10.37
CA PHE A 257 7.03 -11.67 10.84
C PHE A 257 6.54 -10.59 11.82
N GLY A 258 5.26 -10.62 12.18
CA GLY A 258 4.70 -9.75 13.21
C GLY A 258 4.62 -8.27 12.83
N VAL A 259 4.73 -7.92 11.54
CA VAL A 259 4.60 -6.53 11.10
C VAL A 259 3.17 -6.03 11.40
N PRO A 260 3.00 -4.96 12.19
CA PRO A 260 1.67 -4.49 12.59
C PRO A 260 0.74 -4.18 11.40
N ALA A 261 -0.39 -4.88 11.34
CA ALA A 261 -1.36 -4.78 10.26
C ALA A 261 -1.83 -3.34 9.97
N GLU A 262 -1.93 -2.53 11.03
CA GLU A 262 -2.39 -1.15 10.99
C GLU A 262 -1.44 -0.20 10.24
N ASN A 263 -0.14 -0.53 10.20
CA ASN A 263 0.92 0.22 9.53
C ASN A 263 1.10 -0.21 8.05
N LEU A 264 0.38 -1.23 7.59
CA LEU A 264 0.41 -1.68 6.20
C LEU A 264 -0.88 -1.32 5.46
N THR A 265 -0.74 -0.95 4.20
CA THR A 265 -1.80 -0.84 3.20
C THR A 265 -1.34 -1.50 1.91
N SER A 266 -2.24 -2.13 1.16
CA SER A 266 -1.93 -2.70 -0.15
C SER A 266 -2.72 -2.01 -1.27
N GLN A 267 -2.18 -2.06 -2.49
CA GLN A 267 -2.86 -1.66 -3.72
C GLN A 267 -2.29 -2.44 -4.91
N GLY A 268 -3.15 -3.05 -5.71
CA GLY A 268 -2.79 -3.55 -7.04
C GLY A 268 -2.91 -2.49 -8.12
N TYR A 269 -1.96 -2.50 -9.06
CA TYR A 269 -1.92 -1.60 -10.22
C TYR A 269 -1.98 -2.32 -11.57
N GLY A 270 -2.01 -3.65 -11.56
CA GLY A 270 -1.93 -4.45 -12.77
C GLY A 270 -0.77 -4.03 -13.65
N GLU A 271 -1.08 -3.80 -14.92
CA GLU A 271 -0.15 -3.40 -15.97
C GLU A 271 -0.04 -1.87 -16.16
N GLN A 272 -0.68 -1.06 -15.31
CA GLN A 272 -0.75 0.40 -15.51
C GLN A 272 0.61 1.11 -15.40
N TYR A 273 1.54 0.53 -14.64
CA TYR A 273 2.85 1.12 -14.35
C TYR A 273 3.98 0.11 -14.64
N LEU A 274 4.09 -0.29 -15.91
CA LEU A 274 5.18 -1.13 -16.39
C LEU A 274 6.52 -0.44 -16.15
N LYS A 275 7.48 -1.20 -15.63
CA LYS A 275 8.88 -0.77 -15.49
C LYS A 275 9.62 -0.99 -16.82
N GLU A 276 9.39 -2.15 -17.43
CA GLU A 276 9.81 -2.47 -18.79
C GLU A 276 8.63 -2.28 -19.76
N GLN A 277 8.76 -1.40 -20.75
CA GLN A 277 7.68 -1.03 -21.68
C GLN A 277 7.45 -2.11 -22.76
N THR A 278 6.97 -3.28 -22.33
CA THR A 278 6.65 -4.42 -23.19
C THR A 278 5.23 -4.90 -22.97
N GLN A 279 4.57 -5.31 -24.06
CA GLN A 279 3.23 -5.92 -24.02
C GLN A 279 3.29 -7.43 -23.71
N GLY A 280 4.50 -8.00 -23.66
CA GLY A 280 4.72 -9.41 -23.39
C GLY A 280 4.98 -9.74 -21.91
N PRO A 281 5.32 -11.01 -21.62
CA PRO A 281 5.69 -11.41 -20.27
C PRO A 281 6.99 -10.71 -19.84
N SER A 282 7.03 -10.25 -18.59
CA SER A 282 8.22 -9.57 -18.04
C SER A 282 8.33 -9.81 -16.54
N ALA A 283 9.44 -10.45 -16.12
CA ALA A 283 9.71 -10.69 -14.70
C ALA A 283 9.92 -9.37 -13.93
N ILE A 284 10.52 -8.36 -14.58
CA ILE A 284 10.74 -7.03 -14.01
C ILE A 284 9.40 -6.32 -13.73
N ASN A 285 8.39 -6.54 -14.57
CA ASN A 285 7.06 -5.97 -14.37
C ASN A 285 6.26 -6.70 -13.28
N ARG A 286 6.40 -8.03 -13.18
CA ARG A 286 5.79 -8.86 -12.13
C ARG A 286 6.52 -8.68 -10.79
N ARG A 287 6.28 -7.55 -10.14
CA ARG A 287 6.95 -7.16 -8.89
C ARG A 287 5.97 -6.77 -7.79
N VAL A 288 6.46 -6.82 -6.56
CA VAL A 288 5.86 -6.16 -5.41
C VAL A 288 6.80 -5.05 -4.95
N THR A 289 6.25 -3.88 -4.66
CA THR A 289 7.03 -2.72 -4.22
C THR A 289 6.59 -2.31 -2.82
N VAL A 290 7.53 -1.85 -1.99
CA VAL A 290 7.24 -1.29 -0.66
C VAL A 290 7.67 0.17 -0.62
N ARG A 291 6.79 1.02 -0.10
CA ARG A 291 7.01 2.47 -0.02
C ARG A 291 6.52 3.03 1.31
N ASN A 292 7.37 3.79 2.00
CA ASN A 292 6.91 4.60 3.13
C ASN A 292 6.13 5.81 2.62
N ILE A 293 4.82 5.87 2.90
CA ILE A 293 3.93 6.94 2.43
C ILE A 293 3.58 7.95 3.53
N THR A 294 4.12 7.81 4.73
CA THR A 294 3.83 8.73 5.86
C THR A 294 4.13 10.19 5.56
N PRO A 295 5.23 10.55 4.87
CA PRO A 295 5.46 11.94 4.51
C PRO A 295 4.36 12.52 3.61
N LEU A 296 3.78 11.71 2.71
CA LEU A 296 2.68 12.09 1.82
C LEU A 296 1.37 12.29 2.59
N LEU A 297 1.08 11.41 3.55
CA LEU A 297 -0.12 11.50 4.41
C LEU A 297 -0.10 12.70 5.35
N ASN A 298 1.08 13.12 5.80
CA ASN A 298 1.22 14.15 6.84
C ASN A 298 1.63 15.52 6.29
N GLY A 299 2.01 15.63 5.01
CA GLY A 299 2.47 16.88 4.41
C GLY A 299 3.87 17.27 4.89
N GLY A 300 4.81 16.33 4.81
CA GLY A 300 6.17 16.49 5.33
C GLY A 300 6.89 17.75 4.82
N GLN A 301 7.55 18.48 5.72
CA GLN A 301 8.60 19.41 5.31
C GLN A 301 9.77 18.59 4.74
N ALA A 302 10.23 18.90 3.53
CA ALA A 302 11.48 18.32 3.03
C ALA A 302 12.60 18.72 4.00
N SER A 303 13.32 17.74 4.53
CA SER A 303 14.68 17.99 4.99
C SER A 303 15.46 18.42 3.76
N LEU A 304 15.95 19.66 3.71
CA LEU A 304 16.98 20.01 2.74
C LEU A 304 18.11 18.97 2.86
N PRO A 305 18.71 18.49 1.75
CA PRO A 305 19.88 17.65 1.85
C PRO A 305 20.92 18.35 2.74
N PRO A 306 21.66 17.61 3.59
CA PRO A 306 22.72 18.21 4.38
C PRO A 306 23.66 18.98 3.45
N PRO A 307 24.18 20.15 3.85
CA PRO A 307 25.16 20.87 3.05
C PRO A 307 26.33 19.93 2.74
N PRO A 308 26.97 20.06 1.56
CA PRO A 308 28.16 19.28 1.24
C PRO A 308 29.17 19.39 2.39
N PRO A 309 29.92 18.33 2.71
CA PRO A 309 30.95 18.41 3.74
C PRO A 309 31.89 19.59 3.46
N GLY A 310 31.87 20.62 4.32
CA GLY A 310 32.81 21.74 4.25
C GLY A 310 32.25 23.16 4.19
N THR A 311 30.93 23.37 4.11
CA THR A 311 30.37 24.74 4.21
C THR A 311 29.82 25.01 5.61
N ALA A 312 30.65 25.61 6.47
CA ALA A 312 30.20 26.16 7.73
C ALA A 312 29.24 27.35 7.48
N PRO A 313 28.17 27.51 8.28
CA PRO A 313 27.28 28.66 8.15
C PRO A 313 28.02 29.97 8.49
N PRO A 314 27.75 31.08 7.78
CA PRO A 314 28.30 32.38 8.13
C PRO A 314 27.78 32.80 9.51
N ARG A 315 28.68 33.33 10.35
CA ARG A 315 28.37 33.91 11.66
C ARG A 315 27.56 35.19 11.52
#